data_AF-A0A497AGJ6-F1
#
_entry.id   AF-A0A497AGJ6-F1
#
_cell.length_a   1.000
_cell.length_b   1.000
_cell.length_c   1.000
_cell.angle_alpha   90.00
_cell.angle_beta   90.00
_cell.angle_gamma   90.00
#
_symmetry.space_group_name_H-M   'P 1'
#
loop_
_entity.id
_entity.type
_entity.pdbx_description
1 polymer ?
#
loop_
_entity_poly.entity_id
_entity_poly.type
_entity_poly.pdbx_seq_one_letter_code
_entity_poly.pdbx_strand_id
1 'polypeptide(L)' 'MEDFELLRNLTIGQYLPGESLIHRLDPRTKLSIFLFIT' A
#
# COMPACT_ATOMS: atom_id res chain seq x y z
N MET A 1 4.26 -6.21 -22.32
CA MET A 1 2.95 -5.89 -22.93
C MET A 1 1.78 -6.41 -22.08
N GLU A 2 2.01 -7.37 -21.17
CA GLU A 2 1.01 -7.86 -20.21
C GLU A 2 0.72 -6.87 -19.08
N ASP A 3 1.71 -6.09 -18.64
CA ASP A 3 1.55 -5.11 -17.54
C ASP A 3 0.50 -4.03 -17.85
N PHE A 4 0.34 -3.68 -19.12
CA PHE A 4 -0.62 -2.67 -19.56
C PHE A 4 -2.07 -3.17 -19.52
N GLU A 5 -2.28 -4.48 -19.71
CA GLU A 5 -3.60 -5.11 -19.60
C GLU A 5 -4.05 -5.24 -18.13
N LEU A 6 -3.12 -5.43 -17.19
CA LEU A 6 -3.41 -5.42 -15.74
C LEU A 6 -3.93 -4.05 -15.28
N LEU A 7 -3.30 -2.96 -15.75
CA LEU A 7 -3.68 -1.60 -15.39
C LEU A 7 -5.06 -1.19 -15.92
N ARG A 8 -5.52 -1.74 -17.05
CA ARG A 8 -6.85 -1.48 -17.62
C ARG A 8 -8.02 -1.94 -16.74
N ASN A 9 -7.80 -2.91 -15.84
CA ASN A 9 -8.84 -3.49 -14.98
C ASN A 9 -8.78 -2.98 -13.54
N LEU A 10 -7.79 -2.15 -13.19
CA LEU A 10 -7.64 -1.58 -11.86
C LEU A 10 -8.52 -0.33 -11.72
N THR A 11 -9.42 -0.35 -10.73
CA THR A 11 -10.28 0.82 -10.47
C THR A 11 -9.50 1.87 -9.67
N ILE A 12 -9.57 3.12 -10.08
CA ILE A 12 -8.89 4.23 -9.38
C ILE A 12 -9.38 4.32 -7.93
N GLY A 13 -8.43 4.42 -7.00
CA GLY A 13 -8.72 4.49 -5.57
C GLY A 13 -8.85 3.13 -4.87
N GLN A 14 -8.68 2.01 -5.59
CA GLN A 14 -8.59 0.70 -4.94
C GLN A 14 -7.28 0.55 -4.17
N TYR A 15 -7.40 0.09 -2.93
CA TYR A 15 -6.24 -0.34 -2.15
C TYR A 15 -5.69 -1.64 -2.72
N LEU A 16 -4.41 -1.64 -3.09
CA LEU A 16 -3.70 -2.83 -3.53
C LEU A 16 -2.94 -3.42 -2.33
N PRO A 17 -3.41 -4.53 -1.74
CA PRO A 17 -2.69 -5.15 -0.64
C PRO A 17 -1.34 -5.69 -1.15
N GLY A 18 -0.24 -5.15 -0.62
CA GLY A 18 1.10 -5.65 -0.87
C GLY A 18 1.62 -6.53 0.25
N GLU A 19 2.53 -7.45 -0.07
CA GLU A 19 3.21 -8.34 0.90
C GLU A 19 4.29 -7.63 1.75
N SER A 20 4.47 -6.33 1.57
CA SER A 20 5.42 -5.54 2.36
C SER A 20 5.08 -5.57 3.85
N LEU A 21 6.12 -5.66 4.67
CA LEU A 21 6.04 -5.54 6.13
C LEU A 21 5.23 -4.31 6.54
N ILE A 22 5.38 -3.20 5.81
CA ILE A 22 4.68 -1.94 6.09
C ILE A 22 3.16 -2.13 6.04
N HIS A 23 2.62 -2.92 5.10
CA HIS A 23 1.17 -3.16 5.04
C HIS A 23 0.67 -3.99 6.23
N ARG A 24 1.50 -4.92 6.73
CA ARG A 24 1.20 -5.82 7.84
C ARG A 24 1.46 -5.23 9.23
N LEU A 25 2.14 -4.08 9.33
CA LEU A 25 2.41 -3.42 10.62
C LEU A 25 1.12 -2.99 11.33
N ASP A 26 1.15 -3.05 12.66
CA ASP A 26 0.08 -2.56 13.52
C ASP A 26 -0.19 -1.05 13.25
N PRO A 27 -1.46 -0.62 13.19
CA PRO A 27 -1.81 0.78 12.94
C PRO A 27 -1.15 1.78 13.88
N ARG A 28 -0.96 1.45 15.17
CA ARG A 28 -0.34 2.34 16.15
C ARG A 28 1.14 2.54 15.87
N THR A 29 1.82 1.48 15.45
CA THR A 29 3.23 1.54 15.04
C THR A 29 3.38 2.41 13.79
N LYS A 30 2.49 2.25 12.79
CA LYS A 30 2.48 3.10 11.58
C LYS A 30 2.33 4.58 11.94
N LEU A 31 1.37 4.90 12.82
CA LEU A 31 1.12 6.28 13.25
C LEU A 31 2.30 6.85 14.05
N SER A 32 2.91 6.04 14.91
CA SER A 32 4.09 6.45 15.68
C SER A 32 5.28 6.75 14.76
N ILE A 33 5.55 5.89 13.77
CA ILE A 33 6.60 6.15 12.76
C ILE A 33 6.32 7.48 12.06
N PHE A 34 5.09 7.70 11.58
CA PHE A 34 4.74 8.94 10.91
C PHE A 34 5.00 10.20 11.77
N LEU A 35 4.65 10.13 13.06
CA LEU A 35 4.75 11.25 14.00
C LEU A 35 6.15 11.51 14.58
N PHE A 36 6.99 10.47 14.73
CA PHE A 36 8.27 10.58 15.43
C PHE A 36 9.51 10.47 14.52
N ILE A 37 9.36 9.95 13.29
CA ILE A 37 10.47 9.83 12.31
C ILE A 37 10.47 10.97 11.27
N THR A 38 9.36 11.69 11.12
CA THR A 38 9.36 13.01 10.44
C THR A 38 10.02 14.04 11.33
#